data_AF-A0A1V1P145-F1
#
_entry.id   AF-A0A1V1P145-F1
#
_cell.length_a   1.000
_cell.length_b   1.000
_cell.length_c   1.000
_cell.angle_alpha   90.00
_cell.angle_beta   90.00
_cell.angle_gamma   90.00
#
_symmetry.space_group_name_H-M   'P 1'
#
loop_
_entity.id
_entity.type
_entity.pdbx_description
1 polymer ?
#
loop_
_entity_poly.entity_id
_entity_poly.type
_entity_poly.pdbx_seq_one_letter_code
_entity_poly.pdbx_strand_id
1 'polypeptide(L)' 'MYTPPPQFILAMKVMSTRAETKDFEDIKVLVKNLKIKTVKEIENILKVHFPHKIIDYRNRIFLEELIKDVRSC' A
#
# COMPACT_ATOMS: atom_id res chain seq x y z
N MET A 1 -25.37 3.00 0.45
CA MET A 1 -23.99 3.45 0.75
C MET A 1 -23.04 2.65 -0.13
N TYR A 2 -22.15 3.31 -0.86
CA TYR A 2 -21.12 2.65 -1.65
C TYR A 2 -19.84 2.54 -0.81
N THR A 3 -19.41 1.33 -0.50
CA THR A 3 -18.15 1.09 0.21
C THR A 3 -17.12 0.61 -0.81
N PRO A 4 -16.01 1.35 -1.02
CA PRO A 4 -14.99 0.95 -1.99
C PRO A 4 -14.31 -0.35 -1.55
N PRO A 5 -13.84 -1.18 -2.50
CA PRO A 5 -13.13 -2.39 -2.18
C PRO A 5 -11.83 -2.08 -1.41
N PRO A 6 -11.40 -2.94 -0.46
CA PRO A 6 -10.23 -2.66 0.37
C PRO A 6 -8.93 -2.46 -0.43
N GLN A 7 -8.80 -3.10 -1.60
CA GLN A 7 -7.65 -2.87 -2.49
C GLN A 7 -7.61 -1.43 -3.04
N PHE A 8 -8.77 -0.85 -3.33
CA PHE A 8 -8.86 0.53 -3.79
C PHE A 8 -8.50 1.51 -2.68
N ILE A 9 -8.94 1.23 -1.45
CA ILE A 9 -8.58 2.05 -0.27
C ILE A 9 -7.07 1.99 -0.03
N LEU A 10 -6.47 0.79 -0.12
CA LEU A 10 -5.02 0.62 -0.05
C LEU A 10 -4.31 1.42 -1.13
N ALA A 11 -4.76 1.30 -2.38
CA ALA A 11 -4.18 2.01 -3.51
C ALA A 11 -4.21 3.53 -3.30
N MET A 12 -5.36 4.07 -2.87
CA MET A 12 -5.47 5.50 -2.56
C MET A 12 -4.54 5.90 -1.41
N LYS A 13 -4.52 5.17 -0.30
CA LYS A 13 -3.65 5.50 0.82
C LYS A 13 -2.18 5.51 0.41
N VAL A 14 -1.69 4.46 -0.23
CA VAL A 14 -0.31 4.39 -0.72
C VAL A 14 0.03 5.55 -1.68
N MET A 15 -0.92 5.98 -2.49
CA MET A 15 -0.74 7.13 -3.40
C MET A 15 -0.75 8.49 -2.72
N SER A 16 -1.48 8.62 -1.62
CA SER A 16 -1.62 9.85 -0.85
C SER A 16 -0.57 9.98 0.25
N THR A 17 0.03 8.87 0.67
CA THR A 17 1.06 8.84 1.71
C THR A 17 2.26 9.68 1.29
N ARG A 18 2.53 10.69 2.10
CA ARG A 18 3.85 11.33 2.20
C ARG A 18 4.57 10.56 3.31
N ALA A 19 5.83 10.19 3.07
CA ALA A 19 6.63 9.23 3.84
C ALA A 19 6.81 9.50 5.36
N GLU A 20 6.11 10.48 5.95
CA GLU A 20 6.35 11.02 7.29
C GLU A 20 5.07 11.06 8.18
N THR A 21 4.00 10.33 7.87
CA THR A 21 2.73 10.47 8.62
C THR A 21 2.00 9.16 8.94
N LYS A 22 1.05 9.25 9.88
CA LYS A 22 0.14 8.23 10.47
C LYS A 22 -0.41 7.15 9.50
N ASP A 23 -0.31 7.33 8.19
CA ASP A 23 -0.74 6.37 7.19
C ASP A 23 0.02 5.02 7.24
N PHE A 24 1.20 4.95 7.87
CA PHE A 24 1.94 3.68 7.97
C PHE A 24 1.13 2.58 8.68
N GLU A 25 0.51 2.88 9.83
CA GLU A 25 -0.26 1.89 10.58
C GLU A 25 -1.55 1.47 9.85
N ASP A 26 -2.24 2.43 9.22
CA ASP A 26 -3.44 2.12 8.43
C ASP A 26 -3.13 1.22 7.23
N ILE A 27 -2.05 1.53 6.51
CA ILE A 27 -1.61 0.72 5.37
C ILE A 27 -1.15 -0.66 5.87
N LYS A 28 -0.47 -0.74 7.02
CA LYS A 28 -0.06 -2.00 7.65
C LYS A 28 -1.27 -2.89 7.96
N VAL A 29 -2.32 -2.33 8.55
CA VAL A 29 -3.58 -3.07 8.82
C VAL A 29 -4.23 -3.55 7.53
N LEU A 30 -4.29 -2.69 6.50
CA LEU A 30 -4.84 -3.07 5.19
C LEU A 30 -4.03 -4.17 4.50
N VAL A 31 -2.70 -4.09 4.52
CA VAL A 31 -1.79 -5.10 3.97
C VAL A 31 -1.94 -6.44 4.68
N LYS A 32 -2.06 -6.43 6.02
CA LYS A 32 -2.35 -7.64 6.82
C LYS A 32 -3.72 -8.24 6.47
N ASN A 33 -4.77 -7.43 6.41
CA ASN A 33 -6.12 -7.89 6.11
C ASN A 33 -6.25 -8.45 4.69
N LEU A 34 -5.56 -7.83 3.73
CA LEU A 34 -5.50 -8.29 2.33
C LEU A 34 -4.52 -9.45 2.12
N LYS A 35 -3.80 -9.89 3.17
CA LYS A 35 -2.80 -10.96 3.14
C LYS A 35 -1.70 -10.75 2.10
N ILE A 36 -1.36 -9.49 1.85
CA ILE A 36 -0.32 -9.10 0.90
C ILE A 36 1.05 -9.44 1.49
N LYS A 37 1.89 -10.13 0.72
CA LYS A 37 3.19 -10.62 1.18
C LYS A 37 4.36 -9.94 0.51
N THR A 38 4.14 -9.26 -0.61
CA THR A 38 5.20 -8.70 -1.44
C THR A 38 4.83 -7.29 -1.92
N VAL A 39 5.85 -6.46 -2.13
CA VAL A 39 5.65 -5.13 -2.71
C VAL A 39 5.02 -5.23 -4.09
N LYS A 40 5.41 -6.24 -4.89
CA LYS A 40 4.86 -6.49 -6.23
C LYS A 40 3.34 -6.69 -6.25
N GLU A 41 2.77 -7.30 -5.22
CA GLU A 41 1.31 -7.41 -5.08
C GLU A 41 0.65 -6.04 -4.88
N ILE A 42 1.27 -5.16 -4.09
CA ILE A 42 0.82 -3.77 -3.92
C ILE A 42 0.95 -3.01 -5.25
N GLU A 43 2.06 -3.17 -5.97
CA GLU A 43 2.25 -2.57 -7.28
C GLU A 43 1.19 -3.03 -8.29
N ASN A 44 0.81 -4.31 -8.26
CA ASN A 44 -0.24 -4.83 -9.12
C ASN A 44 -1.61 -4.20 -8.79
N ILE A 45 -1.95 -4.05 -7.51
CA ILE A 45 -3.16 -3.34 -7.07
C ILE A 45 -3.14 -1.89 -7.54
N LEU A 46 -2.00 -1.22 -7.41
CA LEU A 46 -1.82 0.16 -7.86
C LEU A 46 -1.96 0.27 -9.38
N LYS A 47 -1.44 -0.68 -10.16
CA LYS A 47 -1.58 -0.69 -11.63
C LYS A 47 -3.03 -0.87 -12.08
N VAL A 48 -3.82 -1.67 -11.36
CA VAL A 48 -5.25 -1.88 -11.67
C VAL A 48 -6.05 -0.58 -11.49
N HIS A 49 -5.74 0.20 -10.45
CA HIS A 49 -6.50 1.42 -10.12
C HIS A 49 -5.88 2.72 -10.68
N PHE A 50 -4.56 2.74 -10.88
CA PHE A 50 -3.75 3.88 -11.30
C PHE A 50 -2.66 3.47 -12.30
N PRO A 51 -3.03 3.00 -13.51
CA PRO A 51 -2.09 2.42 -14.48
C PRO A 51 -1.00 3.40 -14.97
N HIS A 52 -1.25 4.71 -14.92
CA HIS A 52 -0.34 5.74 -15.39
C HIS A 52 0.57 6.33 -14.29
N LYS A 53 0.36 5.96 -13.03
CA LYS A 53 1.20 6.45 -11.94
C LYS A 53 2.41 5.53 -11.76
N ILE A 54 3.59 6.15 -11.74
CA ILE A 54 4.84 5.50 -11.39
C ILE A 54 5.03 5.64 -9.88
N ILE A 55 5.45 4.57 -9.22
CA ILE A 55 5.82 4.60 -7.81
C ILE A 55 7.26 5.11 -7.74
N ASP A 56 7.46 6.27 -7.13
CA ASP A 56 8.79 6.81 -6.91
C ASP A 56 9.62 5.93 -5.98
N TYR A 57 10.94 5.99 -6.13
CA TYR A 57 11.89 5.19 -5.36
C TYR A 57 11.68 5.26 -3.84
N ARG A 58 11.36 6.45 -3.31
CA ARG A 58 11.06 6.67 -1.89
C ARG A 58 9.83 5.88 -1.43
N ASN A 59 8.75 5.88 -2.23
CA ASN A 59 7.55 5.12 -1.92
C ASN A 59 7.80 3.61 -2.01
N ARG A 60 8.67 3.18 -2.94
CA ARG A 60 9.07 1.77 -3.01
C ARG A 60 9.83 1.33 -1.75
N ILE A 61 10.80 2.11 -1.26
CA ILE A 61 11.51 1.81 -0.01
C ILE A 61 10.50 1.71 1.15
N PHE A 62 9.58 2.66 1.25
CA PHE A 62 8.53 2.63 2.27
C PHE A 62 7.70 1.35 2.22
N LEU A 63 7.30 0.89 1.03
CA LEU A 63 6.55 -0.37 0.87
C LEU A 63 7.41 -1.59 1.24
N GLU A 64 8.71 -1.58 0.92
CA GLU A 64 9.63 -2.65 1.31
C GLU A 64 9.77 -2.74 2.83
N GLU A 65 9.92 -1.61 3.52
CA GLU A 65 9.95 -1.55 4.98
C GLU A 65 8.63 -2.00 5.60
N LEU A 66 7.50 -1.57 5.04
CA LEU A 66 6.17 -1.98 5.47
C LEU A 66 6.00 -3.51 5.40
N ILE A 67 6.39 -4.13 4.28
CA ILE A 67 6.29 -5.59 4.11
C ILE A 67 7.22 -6.31 5.09
N LYS A 68 8.42 -5.77 5.35
CA LYS A 68 9.36 -6.33 6.32
C LYS A 68 8.79 -6.28 7.74
N ASP A 69 8.19 -5.15 8.11
CA ASP A 69 7.57 -4.95 9.42
C ASP A 69 6.33 -5.85 9.62
N VAL A 70 5.46 -5.97 8.58
CA VAL A 70 4.31 -6.89 8.60
C VAL A 70 4.73 -8.35 8.80
N ARG A 71 5.86 -8.77 8.23
CA ARG A 71 6.40 -10.13 8.37
C ARG A 71 7.14 -10.38 9.70
N SER A 72 7.57 -9.33 10.38
CA SER A 72 8.32 -9.42 11.64
C SER A 72 7.40 -9.43 12.88
N CYS A 73 6.10 -9.21 12.70
CA CYS A 73 5.04 -9.42 13.70
C CYS A 73 4.41 -10.81 13.55
#